data_AF-A0A972JTS6-F1
#
_entry.id   AF-A0A972JTS6-F1
#
_cell.length_a   1.000
_cell.length_b   1.000
_cell.length_c   1.000
_cell.angle_alpha   90.00
_cell.angle_beta   90.00
_cell.angle_gamma   90.00
#
_symmetry.space_group_name_H-M   'P 1'
#
loop_
_entity.id
_entity.type
_entity.pdbx_description
1 polymer ?
#
loop_
_entity_poly.entity_id
_entity_poly.type
_entity_poly.pdbx_seq_one_letter_code
_entity_poly.pdbx_strand_id
1 'polypeptide(L)'
;MLMQPRHYTELFCLDEAVALAAGHRPCALCQRAAFEAFRTAVSPQIRIRATQLDAMLHRERVARIRGHVSWNDTLGNLPDGSMVVLPDVPHQVWLKHRGFLLRWSHAGYECAIPVSDEQIVEVLTPPTMRCALVAGYEPILHLSVSHLCYPYTL
;
A
#
# COMPACT_ATOMS: atom_id res chain seq x y z
N MET A 1 3.90 -27.84 9.33
CA MET A 1 4.52 -27.86 7.98
C MET A 1 4.52 -26.42 7.49
N LEU A 2 5.37 -25.50 7.94
CA LEU A 2 6.84 -25.40 7.98
C LEU A 2 7.51 -25.56 6.61
N MET A 3 7.58 -24.42 5.93
CA MET A 3 8.55 -23.98 4.93
C MET A 3 8.64 -24.76 3.62
N GLN A 4 7.97 -24.21 2.59
CA GLN A 4 8.28 -24.51 1.19
C GLN A 4 9.31 -23.52 0.63
N PRO A 5 10.26 -23.96 -0.21
CA PRO A 5 11.11 -23.05 -0.97
C PRO A 5 10.23 -22.15 -1.85
N ARG A 6 10.45 -20.83 -1.80
CA ARG A 6 9.64 -19.73 -2.40
C ARG A 6 8.44 -19.23 -1.58
N HIS A 7 8.15 -19.80 -0.41
CA HIS A 7 7.17 -19.24 0.51
C HIS A 7 7.90 -18.55 1.66
N TYR A 8 7.91 -17.22 1.63
CA TYR A 8 8.52 -16.39 2.66
C TYR A 8 7.87 -16.66 4.02
N THR A 9 8.68 -16.57 5.08
CA THR A 9 8.19 -16.23 6.42
C THR A 9 7.25 -15.04 6.30
N GLU A 10 5.99 -15.26 6.61
CA GLU A 10 4.92 -14.27 6.63
C GLU A 10 5.39 -13.05 7.44
N LEU A 11 5.76 -11.97 6.75
CA LEU A 11 5.28 -10.68 7.23
C LEU A 11 3.77 -10.84 7.17
N PHE A 12 3.11 -10.90 8.32
CA PHE A 12 1.69 -11.21 8.55
C PHE A 12 0.73 -10.16 7.90
N CYS A 13 1.04 -9.73 6.69
CA CYS A 13 0.27 -8.81 5.89
C CYS A 13 -0.60 -9.66 4.95
N LEU A 14 -1.89 -9.34 4.90
CA LEU A 14 -2.86 -10.00 4.03
C LEU A 14 -2.38 -10.04 2.56
N ASP A 15 -1.78 -8.93 2.09
CA ASP A 15 -1.27 -8.78 0.73
C ASP A 15 -0.19 -7.69 0.63
N GLU A 16 0.22 -7.33 -0.59
CA GLU A 16 1.25 -6.32 -0.80
C GLU A 16 0.80 -4.90 -0.45
N ALA A 17 -0.48 -4.52 -0.63
CA ALA A 17 -0.93 -3.18 -0.27
C ALA A 17 -0.80 -2.95 1.25
N VAL A 18 -1.12 -3.96 2.05
CA VAL A 18 -0.89 -3.94 3.50
C VAL A 18 0.61 -3.88 3.83
N ALA A 19 1.44 -4.66 3.13
CA ALA A 19 2.89 -4.64 3.34
C ALA A 19 3.49 -3.26 3.02
N LEU A 20 3.08 -2.63 1.91
CA LEU A 20 3.49 -1.29 1.52
C LEU A 20 3.04 -0.25 2.57
N ALA A 21 1.82 -0.35 3.07
CA ALA A 21 1.31 0.53 4.13
C ALA A 21 2.10 0.42 5.44
N ALA A 22 2.56 -0.79 5.78
CA ALA A 22 3.48 -1.01 6.89
C ALA A 22 4.93 -0.56 6.60
N GLY A 23 5.23 -0.08 5.39
CA GLY A 23 6.55 0.37 4.95
C GLY A 23 7.48 -0.75 4.48
N HIS A 24 6.97 -1.93 4.18
CA HIS A 24 7.76 -3.04 3.64
C HIS A 24 7.74 -3.04 2.12
N ARG A 25 8.92 -3.01 1.49
CA ARG A 25 9.10 -3.19 0.05
C ARG A 25 9.17 -4.68 -0.33
N PRO A 26 9.00 -5.05 -1.61
CA PRO A 26 9.25 -6.40 -2.09
C PRO A 26 10.68 -6.85 -1.77
N CYS A 27 10.83 -8.15 -1.49
CA CYS A 27 12.14 -8.66 -1.09
C CYS A 27 13.06 -8.93 -2.27
N ALA A 28 14.28 -8.39 -2.20
CA ALA A 28 15.31 -8.56 -3.22
C ALA A 28 15.79 -10.01 -3.39
N LEU A 29 15.54 -10.93 -2.45
CA LEU A 29 15.98 -12.32 -2.58
C LEU A 29 14.91 -13.21 -3.20
N CYS A 30 13.72 -13.38 -2.61
CA CYS A 30 12.71 -14.27 -3.20
C CYS A 30 11.73 -13.61 -4.17
N GLN A 31 11.65 -12.28 -4.22
CA GLN A 31 10.78 -11.56 -5.18
C GLN A 31 11.60 -10.59 -6.03
N ARG A 32 12.68 -11.10 -6.66
CA ARG A 32 13.64 -10.27 -7.40
C ARG A 32 12.97 -9.40 -8.47
N ALA A 33 12.03 -9.95 -9.24
CA ALA A 33 11.34 -9.19 -10.30
C ALA A 33 10.53 -8.02 -9.73
N ALA A 34 9.68 -8.28 -8.72
CA ALA A 34 8.91 -7.24 -8.04
C ALA A 34 9.81 -6.20 -7.35
N PHE A 35 10.91 -6.63 -6.72
CA PHE A 35 11.88 -5.71 -6.13
C PHE A 35 12.53 -4.79 -7.18
N GLU A 36 12.93 -5.32 -8.33
CA GLU A 36 13.50 -4.51 -9.41
C GLU A 36 12.46 -3.55 -9.99
N ALA A 37 11.22 -4.00 -10.21
CA ALA A 37 10.12 -3.15 -10.67
C ALA A 37 9.83 -2.02 -9.67
N PHE A 38 9.67 -2.34 -8.39
CA PHE A 38 9.47 -1.38 -7.31
C PHE A 38 10.60 -0.35 -7.25
N ARG A 39 11.85 -0.82 -7.34
CA ARG A 39 13.02 0.04 -7.26
C ARG A 39 13.13 0.99 -8.46
N THR A 40 12.83 0.51 -9.66
CA THR A 40 12.75 1.34 -10.86
C THR A 40 11.62 2.38 -10.72
N ALA A 41 10.46 1.99 -10.19
CA ALA A 41 9.34 2.89 -9.97
C ALA A 41 9.69 4.02 -8.96
N VAL A 42 10.40 3.70 -7.87
CA VAL A 42 10.85 4.71 -6.89
C VAL A 42 11.89 5.66 -7.47
N SER A 43 12.77 5.18 -8.34
CA SER A 43 13.85 5.99 -8.91
C SER A 43 14.09 5.64 -10.38
N PRO A 44 13.26 6.18 -11.30
CA PRO A 44 13.29 5.78 -12.70
C PRO A 44 14.53 6.30 -13.44
N GLN A 45 15.11 7.42 -13.00
CA GLN A 45 16.30 8.00 -13.64
C GLN A 45 17.62 7.42 -13.10
N ILE A 46 17.65 6.94 -11.85
CA ILE A 46 18.88 6.51 -11.18
C ILE A 46 18.62 5.20 -10.44
N ARG A 47 19.45 4.19 -10.71
CA ARG A 47 19.36 2.90 -10.00
C ARG A 47 19.81 3.06 -8.54
N ILE A 48 18.85 3.33 -7.65
CA ILE A 48 19.09 3.44 -6.21
C ILE A 48 19.60 2.10 -5.64
N ARG A 49 20.49 2.16 -4.64
CA ARG A 49 20.94 0.95 -3.93
C ARG A 49 19.85 0.49 -2.96
N ALA A 50 19.76 -0.83 -2.74
CA ALA A 50 18.82 -1.42 -1.79
C ALA A 50 18.96 -0.79 -0.39
N THR A 51 20.18 -0.57 0.08
CA THR A 51 20.46 0.05 1.39
C THR A 51 19.98 1.50 1.49
N GLN A 52 20.03 2.27 0.40
CA GLN A 52 19.53 3.64 0.37
C GLN A 52 18.00 3.65 0.42
N LEU A 53 17.37 2.77 -0.36
CA LEU A 53 15.92 2.58 -0.34
C LEU A 53 15.44 2.13 1.06
N ASP A 54 16.14 1.19 1.68
CA ASP A 54 15.84 0.71 3.03
C ASP A 54 15.95 1.83 4.07
N ALA A 55 16.96 2.69 3.96
CA ALA A 55 17.12 3.84 4.84
C ALA A 55 16.01 4.89 4.66
N MET A 56 15.53 5.12 3.43
CA MET A 56 14.37 5.98 3.17
C MET A 56 13.11 5.43 3.85
N LEU A 57 12.78 4.17 3.57
CA LEU A 57 11.59 3.50 4.12
C LEU A 57 11.65 3.39 5.65
N HIS A 58 12.82 3.15 6.22
CA HIS A 58 13.00 3.11 7.67
C HIS A 58 12.70 4.48 8.30
N ARG A 59 13.19 5.59 7.72
CA ARG A 59 12.91 6.93 8.22
C ARG A 59 11.42 7.26 8.22
N GLU A 60 10.73 6.93 7.13
CA GLU A 60 9.27 7.14 7.04
C GLU A 60 8.52 6.32 8.10
N ARG A 61 8.90 5.06 8.29
CA ARG A 61 8.28 4.17 9.28
C ARG A 61 8.49 4.66 10.71
N VAL A 62 9.71 5.09 11.05
CA VAL A 62 10.04 5.63 12.39
C VAL A 62 9.31 6.94 12.64
N ALA A 63 9.22 7.83 11.65
CA ALA A 63 8.50 9.08 11.76
C ALA A 63 7.01 8.87 12.09
N ARG A 64 6.39 7.85 11.48
CA ARG A 64 5.00 7.46 11.74
C ARG A 64 4.82 6.85 13.13
N ILE A 65 5.63 5.84 13.49
CA ILE A 65 5.50 5.10 14.76
C ILE A 65 5.69 6.02 15.97
N ARG A 66 6.61 6.98 15.89
CA ARG A 66 6.86 7.92 16.99
C ARG A 66 5.85 9.07 17.06
N GLY A 67 4.78 9.02 16.25
CA GLY A 67 3.76 10.06 16.19
C GLY A 67 4.29 11.42 15.69
N HIS A 68 5.46 11.45 15.06
CA HIS A 68 6.06 12.69 14.58
C HIS A 68 5.44 13.15 13.26
N VAL A 69 4.81 12.25 12.52
CA VAL A 69 4.15 12.56 11.25
C VAL A 69 2.84 11.79 11.13
N SER A 70 1.76 12.52 10.88
CA SER A 70 0.55 12.01 10.23
C SER A 70 0.55 12.55 8.81
N TRP A 71 0.37 11.68 7.82
CA TRP A 71 0.23 12.09 6.43
C TRP A 71 -1.25 12.28 6.16
N ASN A 72 -1.65 13.47 5.74
CA ASN A 72 -3.02 13.73 5.29
C ASN A 72 -2.99 14.19 3.85
N ASP A 73 -3.96 13.74 3.06
CA ASP A 73 -4.13 14.12 1.66
C ASP A 73 -5.61 13.97 1.28
N THR A 74 -6.00 14.51 0.13
CA THR A 74 -7.33 14.25 -0.43
C THR A 74 -7.34 12.90 -1.15
N LEU A 75 -8.47 12.19 -1.11
CA LEU A 75 -8.58 10.88 -1.76
C LEU A 75 -8.28 10.95 -3.27
N GLY A 76 -8.68 12.02 -3.95
CA GLY A 76 -8.44 12.21 -5.38
C GLY A 76 -6.94 12.29 -5.75
N ASN A 77 -6.09 12.73 -4.82
CA ASN A 77 -4.64 12.82 -5.04
C ASN A 77 -3.92 11.48 -4.84
N LEU A 78 -4.56 10.50 -4.21
CA LEU A 78 -3.90 9.25 -3.85
C LEU A 78 -3.91 8.26 -5.02
N PRO A 79 -2.78 7.57 -5.28
CA PRO A 79 -2.77 6.48 -6.24
C PRO A 79 -3.57 5.28 -5.70
N ASP A 80 -4.09 4.46 -6.61
CA ASP A 80 -4.61 3.15 -6.26
C ASP A 80 -3.53 2.30 -5.57
N GLY A 81 -3.92 1.44 -4.63
CA GLY A 81 -2.99 0.74 -3.74
C GLY A 81 -2.67 1.51 -2.45
N SER A 82 -3.16 2.74 -2.30
CA SER A 82 -3.01 3.50 -1.05
C SER A 82 -3.96 2.99 0.03
N MET A 83 -3.42 2.74 1.22
CA MET A 83 -4.18 2.41 2.42
C MET A 83 -4.41 3.69 3.23
N VAL A 84 -5.64 3.88 3.71
CA VAL A 84 -6.08 5.12 4.38
C VAL A 84 -6.99 4.82 5.57
N VAL A 85 -7.20 5.84 6.41
CA VAL A 85 -8.21 5.86 7.48
C VAL A 85 -9.09 7.10 7.26
N LEU A 86 -10.41 6.89 7.28
CA LEU A 86 -11.36 7.99 7.19
C LEU A 86 -11.54 8.66 8.56
N PRO A 87 -11.72 9.99 8.61
CA PRO A 87 -11.82 10.73 9.87
C PRO A 87 -13.03 10.34 10.73
N ASP A 88 -14.13 9.92 10.10
CA ASP A 88 -15.38 9.49 10.74
C ASP A 88 -15.33 8.04 11.27
N VAL A 89 -14.42 7.21 10.75
CA VAL A 89 -14.21 5.82 11.19
C VAL A 89 -12.73 5.52 11.47
N PRO A 90 -12.12 6.13 12.51
CA PRO A 90 -10.68 6.17 12.72
C PRO A 90 -10.01 4.81 13.02
N HIS A 91 -10.78 3.76 13.27
CA HIS A 91 -10.29 2.40 13.51
C HIS A 91 -10.42 1.48 12.29
N GLN A 92 -11.04 1.96 11.22
CA GLN A 92 -11.24 1.21 10.00
C GLN A 92 -10.24 1.64 8.95
N VAL A 93 -9.48 0.67 8.46
CA VAL A 93 -8.54 0.85 7.36
C VAL A 93 -9.24 0.55 6.03
N TRP A 94 -8.92 1.34 5.01
CA TRP A 94 -9.49 1.22 3.67
C TRP A 94 -8.39 1.19 2.61
N LEU A 95 -8.61 0.45 1.53
CA LEU A 95 -7.78 0.44 0.33
C LEU A 95 -8.44 1.30 -0.74
N LYS A 96 -7.72 2.27 -1.30
CA LYS A 96 -8.14 2.96 -2.53
C LYS A 96 -7.88 2.07 -3.74
N HIS A 97 -8.93 1.79 -4.50
CA HIS A 97 -8.87 0.94 -5.68
C HIS A 97 -9.96 1.32 -6.68
N ARG A 98 -9.57 1.69 -7.91
CA ARG A 98 -10.43 1.95 -9.07
C ARG A 98 -11.60 2.91 -8.80
N GLY A 99 -11.35 3.97 -8.04
CA GLY A 99 -12.37 4.96 -7.68
C GLY A 99 -13.25 4.57 -6.49
N PHE A 100 -12.89 3.50 -5.77
CA PHE A 100 -13.60 3.04 -4.59
C PHE A 100 -12.65 2.90 -3.40
N LEU A 101 -13.22 2.93 -2.20
CA LEU A 101 -12.59 2.47 -0.97
C LEU A 101 -13.11 1.09 -0.64
N LEU A 102 -12.19 0.15 -0.47
CA LEU A 102 -12.46 -1.21 -0.06
C LEU A 102 -12.11 -1.36 1.41
N ARG A 103 -13.07 -1.82 2.22
CA ARG A 103 -12.89 -2.00 3.66
C ARG A 103 -11.92 -3.13 3.91
N TRP A 104 -10.81 -2.87 4.60
CA TRP A 104 -9.85 -3.91 4.95
C TRP A 104 -10.27 -4.67 6.21
N SER A 105 -10.15 -5.99 6.18
CA SER A 105 -10.23 -6.89 7.33
C SER A 105 -9.14 -7.96 7.24
N HIS A 106 -8.88 -8.68 8.32
CA HIS A 106 -7.92 -9.80 8.32
C HIS A 106 -8.36 -10.95 7.40
N ALA A 107 -9.64 -11.03 7.06
CA ALA A 107 -10.18 -12.06 6.16
C ALA A 107 -10.12 -11.65 4.68
N GLY A 108 -9.91 -10.36 4.39
CA GLY A 108 -9.96 -9.84 3.04
C GLY A 108 -10.46 -8.41 2.97
N TYR A 109 -10.72 -7.98 1.74
CA TYR A 109 -11.44 -6.75 1.44
C TYR A 109 -12.92 -6.99 1.31
N GLU A 110 -13.69 -6.06 1.86
CA GLU A 110 -15.15 -6.05 1.89
C GLU A 110 -15.64 -4.68 1.40
N CYS A 111 -16.96 -4.53 1.17
CA CYS A 111 -17.66 -3.26 0.97
C CYS A 111 -16.93 -2.22 0.09
N ALA A 112 -17.31 -2.08 -1.17
CA ALA A 112 -16.84 -0.99 -2.02
C ALA A 112 -17.74 0.26 -1.85
N ILE A 113 -17.18 1.35 -1.32
CA ILE A 113 -17.86 2.67 -1.30
C ILE A 113 -17.19 3.60 -2.31
N PRO A 114 -17.94 4.45 -3.05
CA PRO A 114 -17.35 5.41 -3.97
C PRO A 114 -16.39 6.37 -3.27
N VAL A 115 -15.33 6.78 -3.97
CA VAL A 115 -14.45 7.85 -3.51
C VAL A 115 -15.13 9.20 -3.69
N SER A 116 -15.04 10.04 -2.65
CA SER A 116 -15.25 11.48 -2.77
C SER A 116 -13.87 12.14 -2.85
N ASP A 117 -13.53 12.71 -4.01
CA ASP A 117 -12.16 13.17 -4.28
C ASP A 117 -11.69 14.26 -3.31
N GLU A 118 -12.60 15.11 -2.83
CA GLU A 118 -12.32 16.19 -1.90
C GLU A 118 -12.15 15.73 -0.44
N GLN A 119 -12.48 14.47 -0.13
CA GLN A 119 -12.39 13.96 1.23
C GLN A 119 -10.93 13.87 1.68
N ILE A 120 -10.60 14.60 2.76
CA ILE A 120 -9.29 14.54 3.42
C ILE A 120 -9.26 13.29 4.31
N VAL A 121 -8.20 12.51 4.18
CA VAL A 121 -8.01 11.24 4.90
C VAL A 121 -6.63 11.16 5.52
N GLU A 122 -6.50 10.37 6.58
CA GLU A 122 -5.18 9.96 7.06
C GLU A 122 -4.65 8.86 6.13
N VAL A 123 -3.44 9.07 5.62
CA VAL A 123 -2.77 8.18 4.69
C VAL A 123 -1.83 7.28 5.47
N LEU A 124 -2.01 5.97 5.35
CA LEU A 124 -1.12 4.98 5.98
C LEU A 124 0.05 4.62 5.07
N THR A 125 -0.18 4.57 3.75
CA THR A 125 0.87 4.26 2.77
C THR A 125 1.94 5.36 2.72
N PRO A 126 3.22 5.06 3.06
CA PRO A 126 4.27 6.07 3.14
C PRO A 126 4.57 6.78 1.80
N PRO A 127 5.14 8.00 1.82
CA PRO A 127 5.41 8.79 0.61
C PRO A 127 6.22 8.03 -0.46
N THR A 128 7.31 7.35 -0.09
CA THR A 128 8.11 6.58 -1.04
C THR A 128 7.29 5.46 -1.71
N MET A 129 6.40 4.82 -0.96
CA MET A 129 5.51 3.79 -1.52
C MET A 129 4.50 4.40 -2.50
N ARG A 130 3.91 5.55 -2.16
CA ARG A 130 3.00 6.26 -3.07
C ARG A 130 3.70 6.72 -4.35
N CYS A 131 4.95 7.16 -4.27
CA CYS A 131 5.75 7.47 -5.46
C CYS A 131 5.90 6.26 -6.38
N ALA A 132 6.15 5.07 -5.82
CA ALA A 132 6.22 3.83 -6.61
C ALA A 132 4.88 3.51 -7.29
N LEU A 133 3.76 3.63 -6.55
CA LEU A 133 2.41 3.39 -7.09
C LEU A 133 2.07 4.35 -8.24
N VAL A 134 2.36 5.65 -8.08
CA VAL A 134 2.19 6.67 -9.13
C VAL A 134 3.03 6.34 -10.37
N ALA A 135 4.24 5.81 -10.18
CA ALA A 135 5.12 5.40 -11.26
C ALA A 135 4.76 4.04 -11.90
N GLY A 136 3.62 3.45 -11.54
CA GLY A 136 3.09 2.23 -12.15
C GLY A 136 3.50 0.92 -11.48
N TYR A 137 4.03 0.95 -10.25
CA TYR A 137 4.14 -0.27 -9.46
C TYR A 137 2.75 -0.73 -9.03
N GLU A 138 2.31 -1.90 -9.50
CA GLU A 138 1.02 -2.48 -9.13
C GLU A 138 1.21 -3.52 -8.02
N PRO A 139 0.67 -3.29 -6.80
CA PRO A 139 0.78 -4.25 -5.72
C PRO A 139 -0.12 -5.46 -5.98
N ILE A 140 0.35 -6.65 -5.60
CA ILE A 140 -0.49 -7.85 -5.61
C ILE A 140 -1.51 -7.75 -4.47
N LEU A 141 -2.80 -7.75 -4.82
CA LEU A 141 -3.90 -7.66 -3.87
C LEU A 141 -4.48 -9.04 -3.53
N HIS A 142 -5.08 -9.15 -2.35
CA HIS A 142 -5.80 -10.35 -1.94
C HIS A 142 -6.98 -10.66 -2.89
N LEU A 143 -7.24 -11.95 -3.15
CA LEU A 143 -8.22 -12.40 -4.16
C LEU A 143 -9.64 -11.89 -3.91
N SER A 144 -9.98 -11.54 -2.66
CA SER A 144 -11.29 -11.01 -2.28
C SER A 144 -11.64 -9.73 -3.03
N VAL A 145 -10.65 -8.94 -3.47
CA VAL A 145 -10.89 -7.74 -4.30
C VAL A 145 -11.64 -8.10 -5.59
N SER A 146 -11.36 -9.26 -6.18
CA SER A 146 -12.00 -9.72 -7.42
C SER A 146 -13.47 -10.12 -7.23
N HIS A 147 -13.91 -10.34 -5.99
CA HIS A 147 -15.28 -10.75 -5.67
C HIS A 147 -16.17 -9.58 -5.29
N LEU A 148 -15.63 -8.36 -5.26
CA LEU A 148 -16.40 -7.18 -4.90
C LEU A 148 -17.17 -6.65 -6.10
N CYS A 149 -18.47 -6.48 -5.90
CA CYS A 149 -19.31 -5.73 -6.81
C CYS A 149 -19.02 -4.23 -6.60
N TYR A 150 -18.48 -3.59 -7.63
CA TYR A 150 -18.41 -2.14 -7.69
C TYR A 150 -19.80 -1.63 -8.06
N PRO A 151 -20.48 -0.84 -7.20
CA PRO A 151 -21.75 -0.24 -7.60
C PRO A 151 -21.49 0.62 -8.83
N TYR A 152 -22.30 0.41 -9.89
CA TYR A 152 -22.21 1.19 -11.11
C TYR A 152 -22.30 2.68 -10.77
N THR A 153 -21.28 3.44 -11.17
CA THR A 153 -21.33 4.91 -11.18
C THR A 153 -22.37 5.32 -12.22
N LEU A 154 -23.49 5.90 -11.78
CA LEU A 154 -24.51 6.52 -12.64
C LEU A 154 -23.99 7.85 -13.21
#